data_AF-A0A0S8KGM7-F1
#
_entry.id   AF-A0A0S8KGM7-F1
#
_cell.length_a   1.000
_cell.length_b   1.000
_cell.length_c   1.000
_cell.angle_alpha   90.00
_cell.angle_beta   90.00
_cell.angle_gamma   90.00
#
_symmetry.space_group_name_H-M   'P 1'
#
loop_
_entity.id
_entity.type
_entity.pdbx_description
1 polymer ?
#
loop_
_entity_poly.entity_id
_entity_poly.type
_entity_poly.pdbx_seq_one_letter_code
_entity_poly.pdbx_strand_id
1 'polypeptide(L)'
;MTKRRKRRSIYDAIGWAGLFRVVWNSTPYPMKFFALPYGLCVYGHFLKGSSDLRQLFSVHAREYMQSKMFRLFRPRYHRVENVLRTYGIKA
;
A
#
# COMPACT_ATOMS: atom_id res chain seq x y z
N MET A 1 -11.68 3.33 30.73
CA MET A 1 -12.16 2.78 29.45
C MET A 1 -12.05 3.87 28.38
N THR A 2 -10.85 4.08 27.83
CA THR A 2 -10.60 5.14 26.86
C THR A 2 -11.10 4.69 25.49
N LYS A 3 -12.14 5.36 24.97
CA LYS A 3 -12.58 5.25 23.58
C LYS A 3 -11.43 5.74 22.68
N ARG A 4 -10.47 4.86 22.37
CA ARG A 4 -9.51 5.07 21.28
C ARG A 4 -10.38 5.24 20.03
N ARG A 5 -10.50 6.47 19.53
CA ARG A 5 -10.81 6.72 18.12
C ARG A 5 -9.77 5.91 17.35
N LYS A 6 -10.09 4.68 16.94
CA LYS A 6 -9.27 3.91 16.01
C LYS A 6 -9.10 4.85 14.82
N ARG A 7 -7.91 5.42 14.63
CA ARG A 7 -7.52 5.94 13.32
C ARG A 7 -7.76 4.78 12.38
N ARG A 8 -8.81 4.85 11.56
CA ARG A 8 -9.09 3.83 10.56
C ARG A 8 -7.92 3.86 9.61
N SER A 9 -7.05 2.86 9.71
CA SER A 9 -5.96 2.68 8.77
C SER A 9 -6.54 2.46 7.38
N ILE A 10 -5.76 2.76 6.33
CA ILE A 10 -6.22 2.45 4.96
C ILE A 10 -6.52 0.95 4.85
N TYR A 11 -5.74 0.11 5.54
CA TYR A 11 -5.96 -1.33 5.59
C TYR A 11 -7.32 -1.71 6.22
N ASP A 12 -7.74 -1.07 7.31
CA ASP A 12 -9.06 -1.30 7.91
C ASP A 12 -10.22 -0.89 6.98
N ALA A 13 -9.99 0.09 6.10
CA ALA A 13 -11.00 0.57 5.16
C ALA A 13 -11.15 -0.35 3.93
N ILE A 14 -10.04 -0.86 3.37
CA ILE A 14 -10.07 -1.65 2.14
C ILE A 14 -10.04 -3.18 2.39
N GLY A 15 -9.59 -3.60 3.58
CA GLY A 15 -9.41 -4.99 3.96
C GLY A 15 -8.35 -5.75 3.17
N TRP A 16 -8.31 -7.07 3.37
CA TRP A 16 -7.36 -7.96 2.69
C TRP A 16 -7.59 -7.98 1.17
N ALA A 17 -8.85 -7.97 0.72
CA ALA A 17 -9.19 -7.97 -0.70
C ALA A 17 -8.72 -6.69 -1.41
N GLY A 18 -8.86 -5.53 -0.76
CA GLY A 18 -8.33 -4.27 -1.26
C GLY A 18 -6.81 -4.26 -1.33
N LEU A 19 -6.12 -4.79 -0.30
CA LEU A 19 -4.66 -4.95 -0.33
C LEU A 19 -4.22 -5.82 -1.51
N PHE A 20 -4.88 -6.95 -1.75
CA PHE A 20 -4.56 -7.81 -2.89
C PHE A 20 -4.74 -7.08 -4.21
N ARG A 21 -5.84 -6.35 -4.37
CA ARG A 21 -6.14 -5.58 -5.59
C ARG A 21 -5.11 -4.46 -5.82
N VAL A 22 -4.68 -3.78 -4.75
CA VAL A 22 -3.64 -2.75 -4.78
C VAL A 22 -2.33 -3.35 -5.28
N VAL A 23 -1.84 -4.43 -4.66
CA VAL A 23 -0.57 -5.07 -5.06
C VAL A 23 -0.67 -5.64 -6.47
N TRP A 24 -1.74 -6.37 -6.76
CA TRP A 24 -1.94 -7.02 -8.06
C TRP A 24 -2.04 -6.02 -9.23
N ASN A 25 -2.72 -4.89 -9.07
CA ASN A 25 -2.82 -3.90 -10.17
C ASN A 25 -1.57 -3.03 -10.29
N SER A 26 -0.81 -2.86 -9.21
CA SER A 26 0.31 -1.92 -9.16
C SER A 26 1.64 -2.55 -9.53
N THR A 27 1.75 -3.87 -9.42
CA THR A 27 2.96 -4.63 -9.77
C THR A 27 3.01 -4.93 -11.27
N PRO A 28 4.10 -4.55 -11.98
CA PRO A 28 4.27 -4.85 -13.40
C PRO A 28 4.58 -6.34 -13.67
N TYR A 29 4.14 -6.85 -14.82
CA TYR A 29 4.52 -8.17 -15.34
C TYR A 29 5.95 -8.10 -15.92
N PRO A 30 6.81 -9.14 -15.82
CA PRO A 30 6.58 -10.48 -15.28
C PRO A 30 6.89 -10.65 -13.77
N MET A 31 7.37 -9.62 -13.08
CA MET A 31 7.75 -9.69 -11.66
C MET A 31 6.60 -10.02 -10.72
N LYS A 32 5.36 -10.01 -11.21
CA LYS A 32 4.13 -10.22 -10.45
C LYS A 32 4.19 -11.42 -9.50
N PHE A 33 4.68 -12.57 -9.95
CA PHE A 33 4.72 -13.80 -9.12
C PHE A 33 5.66 -13.68 -7.92
N PHE A 34 6.84 -13.09 -8.09
CA PHE A 34 7.82 -12.91 -7.00
C PHE A 34 7.54 -11.67 -6.15
N ALA A 35 7.06 -10.60 -6.78
CA ALA A 35 6.74 -9.34 -6.14
C ALA A 35 5.40 -9.35 -5.40
N LEU A 36 4.53 -10.34 -5.64
CA LEU A 36 3.24 -10.48 -4.95
C LEU A 36 3.38 -10.74 -3.45
N PRO A 37 4.05 -11.82 -3.01
CA PRO A 37 4.16 -12.10 -1.58
C PRO A 37 4.93 -10.99 -0.86
N TYR A 38 6.00 -10.48 -1.50
CA TYR A 38 6.75 -9.33 -0.98
C TYR A 38 5.88 -8.08 -0.89
N GLY A 39 5.16 -7.75 -1.96
CA GLY A 39 4.26 -6.60 -2.06
C GLY A 39 3.12 -6.67 -1.06
N LEU A 40 2.48 -7.83 -0.88
CA LEU A 40 1.43 -8.04 0.12
C LEU A 40 1.95 -7.80 1.54
N CYS A 41 3.15 -8.29 1.87
CA CYS A 41 3.75 -8.11 3.18
C CYS A 41 4.08 -6.62 3.44
N VAL A 42 4.81 -6.00 2.51
CA VAL A 42 5.27 -4.60 2.64
C VAL A 42 4.09 -3.61 2.58
N TYR A 43 3.23 -3.72 1.57
CA TYR A 43 2.06 -2.83 1.47
C TYR A 43 1.03 -3.12 2.55
N GLY A 44 0.92 -4.35 3.05
CA GLY A 44 0.11 -4.65 4.23
C GLY A 44 0.57 -3.84 5.44
N HIS A 45 1.88 -3.75 5.67
CA HIS A 45 2.45 -2.92 6.72
C HIS A 45 2.22 -1.42 6.45
N PHE A 46 2.44 -0.96 5.22
CA PHE A 46 2.27 0.46 4.86
C PHE A 46 0.84 0.95 5.01
N LEU A 47 -0.14 0.15 4.58
CA LEU A 47 -1.56 0.50 4.66
C LEU A 47 -2.09 0.42 6.09
N LYS A 48 -1.53 -0.44 6.95
CA LYS A 48 -1.84 -0.47 8.39
C LYS A 48 -1.25 0.74 9.13
N GLY A 49 -0.06 1.18 8.72
CA GLY A 49 0.63 2.34 9.31
C GLY A 49 0.16 3.70 8.80
N SER A 50 -0.53 3.74 7.65
CA SER A 50 -0.97 4.99 7.00
C SER A 50 -2.48 5.20 7.17
N SER A 51 -2.88 6.43 7.46
CA SER A 51 -4.29 6.83 7.58
C SER A 51 -4.83 7.50 6.31
N ASP A 52 -3.94 7.99 5.44
CA ASP A 52 -4.25 8.82 4.27
C ASP A 52 -3.20 8.62 3.15
N LEU A 53 -3.54 9.04 1.92
CA LEU A 53 -2.67 8.83 0.75
C LEU A 53 -1.32 9.56 0.89
N ARG A 54 -1.30 10.72 1.56
CA ARG A 54 -0.07 11.49 1.81
C ARG A 54 0.90 10.74 2.71
N GLN A 55 0.43 10.17 3.83
CA GLN A 55 1.26 9.32 4.69
C GLN A 55 1.77 8.10 3.91
N LEU A 56 0.90 7.46 3.12
CA LEU A 56 1.29 6.32 2.30
C LEU A 56 2.36 6.68 1.27
N PHE A 57 2.27 7.87 0.66
CA PHE A 57 3.28 8.38 -0.28
C PHE A 57 4.62 8.59 0.40
N SER A 58 4.63 9.21 1.58
CA SER A 58 5.86 9.45 2.34
C SER A 58 6.57 8.15 2.71
N VAL A 59 5.82 7.14 3.18
CA VAL A 59 6.39 5.82 3.51
C VAL A 59 6.90 5.12 2.24
N HIS A 60 6.13 5.17 1.15
CA HIS A 60 6.55 4.61 -0.14
C HIS A 60 7.83 5.26 -0.68
N ALA A 61 7.92 6.59 -0.62
CA ALA A 61 9.08 7.35 -1.09
C ALA A 61 10.33 7.06 -0.24
N ARG A 62 10.16 6.95 1.08
CA ARG A 62 11.24 6.57 1.99
C ARG A 62 11.76 5.17 1.71
N GLU A 63 10.86 4.19 1.55
CA GLU A 63 11.26 2.81 1.23
C GLU A 63 11.95 2.73 -0.14
N TYR A 64 11.46 3.50 -1.11
CA TYR A 64 12.09 3.62 -2.43
C TYR A 64 13.54 4.11 -2.34
N MET A 65 13.83 5.09 -1.48
CA MET A 65 15.19 5.57 -1.28
C MET A 65 16.06 4.54 -0.54
N GLN A 66 15.53 3.83 0.45
CA GLN A 66 16.32 2.96 1.33
C GLN A 66 16.53 1.54 0.78
N SER A 67 15.57 0.98 0.04
CA SER A 67 15.55 -0.45 -0.27
C SER A 67 15.76 -0.74 -1.76
N LYS A 68 16.91 -1.32 -2.13
CA LYS A 68 17.17 -1.80 -3.50
C LYS A 68 16.16 -2.86 -3.96
N MET A 69 15.75 -3.76 -3.07
CA MET A 69 14.70 -4.76 -3.37
C MET A 69 13.35 -4.10 -3.67
N PHE A 70 12.99 -3.05 -2.93
CA PHE A 70 11.76 -2.31 -3.18
C PHE A 70 11.80 -1.57 -4.52
N ARG A 71 12.97 -1.08 -4.95
CA ARG A 71 13.15 -0.51 -6.29
C ARG A 71 12.96 -1.56 -7.39
N LEU A 72 13.45 -2.78 -7.16
CA LEU A 72 13.35 -3.89 -8.11
C LEU A 72 11.90 -4.37 -8.25
N PHE A 73 11.23 -4.64 -7.13
CA PHE A 73 9.87 -5.20 -7.08
C PHE A 73 8.78 -4.15 -6.92
N ARG A 74 9.06 -2.91 -7.33
CA ARG A 74 8.25 -1.73 -7.00
C ARG A 74 6.82 -1.81 -7.54
N PRO A 75 5.79 -1.71 -6.67
CA PRO A 75 4.44 -1.36 -7.10
C PRO A 75 4.39 0.11 -7.54
N ARG A 76 3.86 0.41 -8.72
CA ARG A 76 3.76 1.81 -9.21
C ARG A 76 2.78 2.61 -8.34
N TYR A 77 3.27 3.61 -7.60
CA TYR A 77 2.45 4.38 -6.66
C TYR A 77 1.19 5.00 -7.29
N HIS A 78 1.29 5.57 -8.50
CA HIS A 78 0.12 6.12 -9.20
C HIS A 78 -1.01 5.08 -9.40
N ARG A 79 -0.67 3.81 -9.63
CA ARG A 79 -1.67 2.74 -9.72
C ARG A 79 -2.27 2.40 -8.36
N VAL A 80 -1.44 2.41 -7.32
CA VAL A 80 -1.90 2.23 -5.93
C VAL A 80 -2.87 3.34 -5.55
N GLU A 81 -2.51 4.58 -5.83
CA GLU A 81 -3.34 5.76 -5.59
C GLU A 81 -4.68 5.64 -6.31
N ASN A 82 -4.68 5.30 -7.60
CA ASN A 82 -5.91 5.09 -8.36
C ASN A 82 -6.80 4.01 -7.73
N VAL A 83 -6.23 2.86 -7.34
CA VAL A 83 -7.00 1.80 -6.68
C VAL A 83 -7.56 2.30 -5.35
N LEU A 84 -6.76 2.96 -4.51
CA LEU A 84 -7.22 3.45 -3.20
C LEU A 84 -8.28 4.55 -3.31
N ARG A 85 -8.20 5.40 -4.34
CA ARG A 85 -9.25 6.37 -4.66
C ARG A 85 -10.59 5.70 -4.98
N THR A 86 -10.59 4.51 -5.61
CA THR A 86 -11.84 3.74 -5.84
C THR A 86 -12.49 3.24 -4.54
N TYR A 87 -11.72 3.14 -3.46
CA TYR A 87 -12.23 2.82 -2.12
C TYR A 87 -12.61 4.08 -1.31
N GLY A 88 -12.57 5.27 -1.91
CA GLY A 88 -12.91 6.53 -1.23
C GLY A 88 -11.81 7.06 -0.31
N ILE A 89 -10.59 6.51 -0.37
CA ILE A 89 -9.44 7.02 0.39
C ILE A 89 -8.96 8.32 -0.26
N LYS A 90 -8.94 9.41 0.50
CA LYS A 90 -8.52 10.74 0.04
C LYS A 90 -7.09 11.08 0.49
N ALA A 91 -6.52 12.09 -0.18
CA ALA A 91 -5.24 12.70 0.14
C ALA A 91 -5.39 13.79 1.20
#